data_AF-A0A956QEC5-F1
#
_entry.id   AF-A0A956QEC5-F1
#
_cell.length_a   1.000
_cell.length_b   1.000
_cell.length_c   1.000
_cell.angle_alpha   90.00
_cell.angle_beta   90.00
_cell.angle_gamma   90.00
#
_symmetry.space_group_name_H-M   'P 1'
#
loop_
_entity.id
_entity.type
_entity.pdbx_description
1 polymer ?
#
loop_
_entity_poly.entity_id
_entity_poly.type
_entity_poly.pdbx_seq_one_letter_code
_entity_poly.pdbx_strand_id
1 'polypeptide(L)'
;MSGLALGGALLAAAWLWLYRRLVDPAAGQRVVGHLLEIGLYRDLPRQILACLADLLRASLVWGRQLLRPGLAFLVPLAWVTLPLYGYWHARPLEVGESVLVRGSQLEVPEGVTIEAGPVTLDSQRVWRLKASRPGDFALLVGGQQVTLRVGQGWVWSSRLGYPPRQLWLGDRSLPWWLALLVWAGLFTLALSLAPFGRG
;
A
#
# COMPACT_ATOMS: atom_id res chain seq x y z
N MET A 1 -8.24 25.54 5.96
CA MET A 1 -8.11 24.08 6.14
C MET A 1 -7.37 23.52 4.93
N SER A 2 -6.31 22.74 5.12
CA SER A 2 -5.53 22.18 4.02
C SER A 2 -6.37 21.16 3.24
N GLY A 3 -6.23 21.09 1.91
CA GLY A 3 -7.00 20.16 1.07
C GLY A 3 -6.85 18.69 1.47
N LEU A 4 -5.77 18.35 2.18
CA LEU A 4 -5.52 17.04 2.78
C LEU A 4 -6.50 16.71 3.90
N ALA A 5 -6.85 17.68 4.74
CA ALA A 5 -7.81 17.47 5.83
C ALA A 5 -9.22 17.20 5.28
N LEU A 6 -9.61 17.90 4.22
CA LEU A 6 -10.88 17.67 3.52
C LEU A 6 -10.91 16.31 2.82
N GLY A 7 -9.82 15.94 2.13
CA GLY A 7 -9.68 14.63 1.51
C GLY A 7 -9.77 13.49 2.52
N GLY A 8 -9.08 13.61 3.65
CA GLY A 8 -9.13 12.65 4.74
C GLY A 8 -10.53 12.52 5.36
N ALA A 9 -11.21 13.65 5.59
CA ALA A 9 -12.57 13.66 6.15
C ALA A 9 -13.60 13.01 5.21
N LEU A 10 -13.53 13.29 3.90
CA LEU A 10 -14.41 12.67 2.90
C LEU A 10 -14.19 11.17 2.80
N LEU A 11 -12.94 10.72 2.86
CA LEU A 11 -12.60 9.30 2.82
C LEU A 11 -13.08 8.57 4.07
N ALA A 12 -12.93 9.18 5.25
CA ALA A 12 -13.46 8.66 6.51
C ALA A 12 -15.01 8.58 6.49
N ALA A 13 -15.68 9.61 5.96
CA ALA A 13 -17.14 9.62 5.82
C ALA A 13 -17.63 8.54 4.85
N ALA A 14 -16.96 8.38 3.69
CA ALA A 14 -17.26 7.33 2.73
C ALA A 14 -17.05 5.93 3.34
N TRP A 15 -15.99 5.74 4.14
CA TRP A 15 -15.74 4.51 4.86
C TRP A 15 -16.83 4.20 5.89
N LEU A 16 -17.21 5.18 6.70
CA LEU A 16 -18.25 5.02 7.71
C LEU A 16 -19.61 4.69 7.07
N TRP A 17 -19.94 5.36 5.96
CA TRP A 17 -21.14 5.08 5.20
C TRP A 17 -21.15 3.65 4.63
N LEU A 18 -20.02 3.21 4.05
CA LEU A 18 -19.88 1.87 3.51
C LEU A 18 -20.00 0.80 4.60
N TYR A 19 -19.35 1.03 5.75
CA TYR A 19 -19.41 0.14 6.91
C TYR A 19 -20.86 -0.02 7.39
N ARG A 20 -21.59 1.09 7.57
CA ARG A 20 -23.00 1.07 8.00
C ARG A 20 -23.92 0.37 7.00
N ARG A 21 -23.58 0.36 5.72
CA ARG A 21 -24.40 -0.26 4.67
C ARG A 21 -24.13 -1.75 4.52
N LEU A 22 -22.88 -2.19 4.73
CA LEU A 22 -22.46 -3.58 4.47
C LEU A 22 -22.44 -4.47 5.71
N VAL A 23 -22.38 -3.88 6.91
CA VAL A 23 -22.28 -4.64 8.16
C VAL A 23 -23.61 -4.55 8.91
N ASP A 24 -24.21 -5.70 9.18
CA ASP A 24 -25.41 -5.80 10.01
C ASP A 24 -25.02 -5.65 11.50
N PRO A 25 -25.49 -4.60 12.20
CA PRO A 25 -25.18 -4.41 13.62
C PRO A 25 -25.69 -5.56 14.49
N ALA A 26 -26.76 -6.26 14.07
CA ALA A 26 -27.29 -7.40 14.81
C ALA A 26 -26.35 -8.61 14.76
N ALA A 27 -25.48 -8.72 13.76
CA ALA A 27 -24.46 -9.77 13.72
C ALA A 27 -23.42 -9.60 14.86
N GLY A 28 -22.97 -8.36 15.11
CA GLY A 28 -22.07 -8.07 16.24
C GLY A 28 -22.75 -8.28 17.59
N GLN A 29 -24.01 -7.91 17.73
CA GLN A 29 -24.78 -8.14 18.96
C GLN A 29 -24.96 -9.64 19.28
N ARG A 30 -25.13 -10.49 18.26
CA ARG A 30 -25.20 -11.96 18.44
C ARG A 30 -23.91 -12.54 19.01
N VAL A 31 -22.75 -12.04 18.57
CA VAL A 31 -21.44 -12.44 19.12
C VAL A 31 -21.34 -12.08 20.61
N VAL A 32 -21.75 -10.85 20.98
CA VAL A 32 -21.78 -10.42 22.38
C VAL A 32 -22.76 -11.26 23.21
N GLY A 33 -23.92 -11.62 22.64
CA GLY A 33 -24.88 -12.52 23.29
C GLY A 33 -24.28 -13.87 23.66
N HIS A 34 -23.60 -14.54 22.73
CA HIS A 34 -22.95 -15.83 23.01
C HIS A 34 -21.81 -15.72 24.04
N LEU A 35 -21.11 -14.58 24.11
CA LEU A 35 -20.10 -14.35 25.16
C LEU A 35 -20.74 -14.26 26.55
N LEU A 36 -21.93 -13.65 26.65
CA LEU A 36 -22.70 -13.60 27.91
C LEU A 36 -23.23 -15.00 28.29
N GLU A 37 -23.68 -15.80 27.31
CA GLU A 37 -24.12 -17.18 27.52
C GLU A 37 -23.00 -18.06 28.10
N ILE A 38 -21.75 -17.90 27.64
CA ILE A 38 -20.60 -18.62 28.22
C ILE A 38 -20.41 -18.27 29.70
N GLY A 39 -20.60 -16.99 30.06
CA GLY A 39 -20.58 -16.55 31.46
C GLY A 39 -21.71 -17.15 32.30
N LEU A 40 -22.89 -17.31 31.70
CA LEU A 40 -24.09 -17.87 32.35
C LEU A 40 -24.00 -19.39 32.57
N TYR A 41 -23.44 -20.13 31.60
CA TYR A 41 -23.39 -21.59 31.59
C TYR A 41 -22.04 -22.18 32.05
N ARG A 42 -21.29 -21.43 32.87
CA ARG A 42 -19.89 -21.78 33.24
C ARG A 42 -19.72 -23.20 33.84
N ASP A 43 -20.77 -23.73 34.46
CA ASP A 43 -20.72 -25.01 35.18
C ASP A 43 -21.20 -26.20 34.31
N LEU A 44 -21.62 -25.95 33.06
CA LEU A 44 -22.22 -26.95 32.16
C LEU A 44 -21.35 -27.14 30.90
N PRO A 45 -20.37 -28.06 30.91
CA PRO A 45 -19.33 -28.14 29.87
C PRO A 45 -19.87 -28.45 28.47
N ARG A 46 -20.94 -29.24 28.37
CA ARG A 46 -21.60 -29.51 27.08
C ARG A 46 -22.25 -28.26 26.49
N GLN A 47 -22.81 -27.40 27.34
CA GLN A 47 -23.47 -26.16 26.91
C GLN A 47 -22.43 -25.11 26.54
N ILE A 48 -21.29 -25.06 27.24
CA ILE A 48 -20.15 -24.22 26.85
C ILE A 48 -19.64 -24.60 25.46
N LEU A 49 -19.45 -25.89 25.17
CA LEU A 49 -19.00 -26.34 23.85
C LEU A 49 -19.98 -25.97 22.73
N ALA A 50 -21.30 -26.09 22.99
CA ALA A 50 -22.31 -25.64 22.05
C ALA A 50 -22.25 -24.11 21.84
N CYS A 51 -22.17 -23.33 22.92
CA CYS A 51 -22.03 -21.86 22.86
C CYS A 51 -20.76 -21.44 22.11
N LEU A 52 -19.64 -22.15 22.28
CA LEU A 52 -18.41 -21.86 21.54
C LEU A 52 -18.55 -22.14 20.04
N ALA A 53 -19.25 -23.22 19.67
CA ALA A 53 -19.52 -23.51 18.26
C ALA A 53 -20.44 -22.46 17.62
N ASP A 54 -21.47 -22.02 18.34
CA ASP A 54 -22.39 -20.97 17.89
C ASP A 54 -21.70 -19.59 17.83
N LEU A 55 -20.86 -19.27 18.82
CA LEU A 55 -19.99 -18.10 18.82
C LEU A 55 -19.04 -18.09 17.61
N LEU A 56 -18.39 -19.22 17.32
CA LEU A 56 -17.49 -19.36 16.16
C LEU A 56 -18.27 -19.11 14.87
N ARG A 57 -19.45 -19.70 14.73
CA ARG A 57 -20.31 -19.52 13.54
C ARG A 57 -20.76 -18.07 13.39
N ALA A 58 -21.23 -17.44 14.47
CA ALA A 58 -21.61 -16.02 14.48
C ALA A 58 -20.41 -15.12 14.11
N SER A 59 -19.22 -15.42 14.65
CA SER A 59 -17.99 -14.69 14.35
C SER A 59 -17.54 -14.86 12.89
N LEU A 60 -17.71 -16.05 12.31
CA LEU A 60 -17.42 -16.30 10.90
C LEU A 60 -18.39 -15.55 9.97
N VAL A 61 -19.69 -15.55 10.29
CA VAL A 61 -20.70 -14.79 9.53
C VAL A 61 -20.38 -13.29 9.61
N TRP A 62 -20.09 -12.78 10.80
CA TRP A 62 -19.74 -11.37 10.99
C TRP A 62 -18.42 -11.01 10.28
N GLY A 63 -17.38 -11.84 10.41
CA GLY A 63 -16.11 -11.67 9.69
C GLY A 63 -16.27 -11.69 8.18
N ARG A 64 -17.16 -12.55 7.65
CA ARG A 64 -17.48 -12.58 6.21
C ARG A 64 -18.20 -11.31 5.74
N GLN A 65 -19.01 -10.68 6.59
CA GLN A 65 -19.58 -9.36 6.28
C GLN A 65 -18.51 -8.27 6.24
N LEU A 66 -17.48 -8.35 7.08
CA LEU A 66 -16.34 -7.41 7.10
C LEU A 66 -15.36 -7.61 5.94
N LEU A 67 -15.25 -8.83 5.39
CA LEU A 67 -14.40 -9.11 4.24
C LEU A 67 -14.80 -8.30 3.00
N ARG A 68 -16.09 -8.07 2.76
CA ARG A 68 -16.58 -7.31 1.61
C ARG A 68 -16.08 -5.85 1.60
N PRO A 69 -16.33 -5.02 2.64
CA PRO A 69 -15.78 -3.67 2.70
C PRO A 69 -14.25 -3.68 2.76
N GLY A 70 -13.63 -4.67 3.42
CA GLY A 70 -12.18 -4.81 3.48
C GLY A 70 -11.53 -5.01 2.10
N LEU A 71 -12.06 -5.94 1.30
CA LEU A 71 -11.62 -6.17 -0.08
C LEU A 71 -11.89 -4.95 -0.97
N ALA A 72 -13.03 -4.31 -0.77
CA ALA A 72 -13.36 -3.10 -1.48
C ALA A 72 -12.30 -2.00 -1.20
N PHE A 73 -11.81 -1.89 0.05
CA PHE A 73 -10.73 -0.96 0.43
C PHE A 73 -9.33 -1.36 -0.05
N LEU A 74 -9.10 -2.64 -0.38
CA LEU A 74 -7.83 -3.06 -0.98
C LEU A 74 -7.65 -2.52 -2.40
N VAL A 75 -8.74 -2.34 -3.16
CA VAL A 75 -8.67 -1.79 -4.52
C VAL A 75 -8.06 -0.37 -4.57
N PRO A 76 -8.54 0.64 -3.82
CA PRO A 76 -7.90 1.95 -3.81
C PRO A 76 -6.49 1.91 -3.29
N LEU A 77 -6.27 1.10 -2.23
CA LEU A 77 -4.95 0.96 -1.65
C LEU A 77 -3.95 0.45 -2.69
N ALA A 78 -4.29 -0.63 -3.39
CA ALA A 78 -3.48 -1.20 -4.47
C ALA A 78 -3.28 -0.20 -5.61
N TRP A 79 -4.32 0.55 -5.98
CA TRP A 79 -4.23 1.57 -7.03
C TRP A 79 -3.22 2.67 -6.71
N VAL A 80 -3.08 3.05 -5.43
CA VAL A 80 -2.10 4.05 -4.99
C VAL A 80 -0.72 3.43 -4.79
N THR A 81 -0.65 2.22 -4.21
CA THR A 81 0.63 1.59 -3.87
C THR A 81 1.35 0.99 -5.07
N LEU A 82 0.65 0.47 -6.08
CA LEU A 82 1.28 -0.13 -7.26
C LEU A 82 2.11 0.89 -8.07
N PRO A 83 1.62 2.09 -8.41
CA PRO A 83 2.43 3.11 -9.06
C PRO A 83 3.57 3.61 -8.18
N LEU A 84 3.34 3.73 -6.87
CA LEU A 84 4.39 4.11 -5.92
C LEU A 84 5.49 3.06 -5.88
N TYR A 85 5.15 1.77 -5.82
CA TYR A 85 6.11 0.68 -5.84
C TYR A 85 6.96 0.71 -7.11
N GLY A 86 6.31 0.90 -8.27
CA GLY A 86 7.01 1.09 -9.54
C GLY A 86 7.95 2.29 -9.53
N TYR A 87 7.51 3.42 -8.96
CA TYR A 87 8.34 4.61 -8.81
C TYR A 87 9.56 4.38 -7.91
N TRP A 88 9.38 3.78 -6.73
CA TRP A 88 10.47 3.54 -5.79
C TRP A 88 11.49 2.52 -6.30
N HIS A 89 11.06 1.53 -7.08
CA HIS A 89 11.97 0.51 -7.63
C HIS A 89 12.62 0.91 -8.95
N ALA A 90 11.96 1.72 -9.77
CA ALA A 90 12.41 2.05 -11.11
C ALA A 90 12.85 3.50 -11.30
N ARG A 91 12.98 4.28 -10.21
CA ARG A 91 13.52 5.65 -10.29
C ARG A 91 14.96 5.57 -10.81
N PRO A 92 15.24 6.06 -12.03
CA PRO A 92 16.60 6.19 -12.50
C PRO A 92 17.27 7.29 -11.71
N LEU A 93 18.55 7.10 -11.47
CA LEU A 93 19.37 8.03 -10.73
C LEU A 93 19.54 9.32 -11.52
N GLU A 94 19.52 10.44 -10.80
CA GLU A 94 19.93 11.70 -11.36
C GLU A 94 21.46 11.73 -11.51
N VAL A 95 21.95 12.44 -12.53
CA VAL A 95 23.39 12.61 -12.72
C VAL A 95 23.94 13.39 -11.52
N GLY A 96 24.91 12.79 -10.83
CA GLY A 96 25.47 13.35 -9.61
C GLY A 96 24.76 12.97 -8.30
N GLU A 97 23.68 12.19 -8.36
CA GLU A 97 23.05 11.61 -7.16
C GLU A 97 23.90 10.44 -6.63
N SER A 98 24.07 10.38 -5.31
CA SER A 98 24.83 9.32 -4.65
C SER A 98 23.91 8.15 -4.27
N VAL A 99 24.26 6.92 -4.63
CA VAL A 99 23.53 5.70 -4.27
C VAL A 99 24.40 4.72 -3.52
N LEU A 100 23.78 4.01 -2.57
CA LEU A 100 24.40 2.94 -1.82
C LEU A 100 24.14 1.60 -2.50
N VAL A 101 25.21 0.88 -2.82
CA VAL A 101 25.15 -0.48 -3.37
C VAL A 101 25.72 -1.44 -2.35
N ARG A 102 25.02 -2.55 -2.09
CA ARG A 102 25.43 -3.60 -1.13
C ARG A 102 25.91 -4.83 -1.88
N GLY A 103 26.98 -5.47 -1.40
CA GLY A 103 27.57 -6.66 -2.03
C GLY A 103 28.88 -7.12 -1.40
N SER A 104 29.54 -8.13 -1.99
CA SER A 104 30.84 -8.64 -1.53
C SER A 104 32.02 -8.06 -2.32
N GLN A 105 31.83 -7.90 -3.63
CA GLN A 105 32.75 -7.32 -4.60
C GLN A 105 31.97 -6.43 -5.55
N LEU A 106 32.57 -5.32 -5.98
CA LEU A 106 31.93 -4.35 -6.85
C LEU A 106 32.90 -3.97 -7.97
N GLU A 107 32.49 -4.23 -9.21
CA GLU A 107 33.18 -3.74 -10.41
C GLU A 107 32.30 -2.69 -11.08
N VAL A 108 32.88 -1.52 -11.32
CA VAL A 108 32.17 -0.34 -11.78
C VAL A 108 32.64 -0.02 -13.20
N PRO A 109 31.72 0.10 -14.18
CA PRO A 109 32.06 0.45 -15.56
C PRO A 109 32.38 1.95 -15.68
N GLU A 110 32.99 2.33 -16.82
CA GLU A 110 33.26 3.73 -17.13
C GLU A 110 31.98 4.57 -17.10
N GLY A 111 32.00 5.71 -16.39
CA GLY A 111 30.86 6.61 -16.24
C GLY A 111 30.20 6.60 -14.86
N VAL A 112 30.52 5.62 -14.01
CA VAL A 112 30.15 5.58 -12.59
C VAL A 112 31.41 5.66 -11.72
N THR A 113 31.37 6.50 -10.69
CA THR A 113 32.52 6.75 -9.80
C THR A 113 32.21 6.27 -8.38
N ILE A 114 33.17 5.64 -7.73
CA ILE A 114 33.08 5.28 -6.32
C ILE A 114 33.43 6.53 -5.50
N GLU A 115 32.45 7.09 -4.82
CA GLU A 115 32.61 8.29 -4.00
C GLU A 115 33.15 7.94 -2.61
N ALA A 116 32.70 6.82 -2.04
CA ALA A 116 33.20 6.29 -0.78
C ALA A 116 33.37 4.77 -0.88
N GLY A 117 34.51 4.29 -0.38
CA GLY A 117 34.88 2.88 -0.34
C GLY A 117 33.95 2.02 0.55
N PRO A 118 34.19 0.70 0.61
CA PRO A 118 33.30 -0.23 1.30
C PRO A 118 33.22 0.07 2.80
N VAL A 119 32.03 0.36 3.28
CA VAL A 119 31.69 0.40 4.71
C VAL A 119 30.92 -0.88 5.04
N THR A 120 31.35 -1.60 6.08
CA THR A 120 30.63 -2.80 6.52
C THR A 120 29.42 -2.40 7.36
N LEU A 121 28.22 -2.78 6.93
CA LEU A 121 26.96 -2.60 7.65
C LEU A 121 26.21 -3.95 7.65
N ASP A 122 25.81 -4.44 8.82
CA ASP A 122 25.08 -5.72 8.97
C ASP A 122 25.73 -6.92 8.24
N SER A 123 27.06 -7.07 8.37
CA SER A 123 27.85 -8.12 7.71
C SER A 123 27.87 -8.06 6.17
N GLN A 124 27.41 -6.95 5.56
CA GLN A 124 27.52 -6.68 4.13
C GLN A 124 28.43 -5.47 3.88
N ARG A 125 29.19 -5.47 2.78
CA ARG A 125 29.93 -4.27 2.36
C ARG A 125 29.00 -3.37 1.56
N VAL A 126 29.05 -2.08 1.84
CA VAL A 126 28.25 -1.05 1.21
C VAL A 126 29.18 -0.02 0.58
N TRP A 127 29.01 0.25 -0.71
CA TRP A 127 29.76 1.27 -1.44
C TRP A 127 28.84 2.44 -1.77
N ARG A 128 29.38 3.66 -1.73
CA ARG A 128 28.68 4.83 -2.25
C ARG A 128 29.15 5.11 -3.67
N LEU A 129 28.23 4.99 -4.62
CA LEU A 129 28.45 5.26 -6.03
C LEU A 129 27.81 6.58 -6.42
N LYS A 130 28.43 7.28 -7.38
CA LYS A 130 27.90 8.48 -8.01
C LYS A 130 28.05 8.35 -9.51
N ALA A 131 26.95 8.52 -10.25
CA ALA A 131 26.98 8.49 -11.69
C ALA A 131 27.43 9.85 -12.25
N SER A 132 28.42 9.84 -13.13
CA SER A 132 29.00 11.05 -13.73
C SER A 132 28.35 11.44 -15.06
N ARG A 133 27.70 10.48 -15.73
CA ARG A 133 27.04 10.68 -17.04
C ARG A 133 25.70 9.93 -17.10
N PRO A 134 24.74 10.38 -17.91
CA PRO A 134 23.51 9.63 -18.17
C PRO A 134 23.81 8.40 -19.03
N GLY A 135 23.13 7.29 -18.74
CA GLY A 135 23.26 6.00 -19.43
C GLY A 135 22.78 4.83 -18.56
N ASP A 136 22.64 3.67 -19.18
CA ASP A 136 22.42 2.40 -18.48
C ASP A 136 23.77 1.73 -18.26
N PHE A 137 24.18 1.57 -17.00
CA PHE A 137 25.46 1.00 -16.61
C PHE A 137 25.28 -0.40 -16.03
N ALA A 138 26.01 -1.38 -16.55
CA ALA A 138 26.05 -2.72 -15.97
C ALA A 138 27.08 -2.76 -14.83
N LEU A 139 26.60 -2.85 -13.58
CA LEU A 139 27.44 -3.08 -12.40
C LEU A 139 27.59 -4.59 -12.18
N LEU A 140 28.78 -5.05 -11.82
CA LEU A 140 28.96 -6.42 -11.34
C LEU A 140 29.09 -6.41 -9.82
N VAL A 141 28.11 -7.01 -9.13
CA VAL A 141 28.05 -7.09 -7.67
C VAL A 141 28.14 -8.55 -7.26
N GLY A 142 29.26 -8.96 -6.66
CA GLY A 142 29.47 -10.35 -6.24
C GLY A 142 29.31 -11.38 -7.37
N GLY A 143 29.65 -10.99 -8.61
CA GLY A 143 29.49 -11.82 -9.82
C GLY A 143 28.11 -11.75 -10.48
N GLN A 144 27.13 -11.04 -9.91
CA GLN A 144 25.84 -10.79 -10.55
C GLN A 144 25.81 -9.43 -11.24
N GLN A 145 25.27 -9.39 -12.46
CA GLN A 145 25.10 -8.15 -13.22
C GLN A 145 23.81 -7.44 -12.78
N VAL A 146 23.96 -6.18 -12.35
CA VAL A 146 22.87 -5.29 -11.95
C VAL A 146 22.90 -4.05 -12.84
N THR A 147 21.79 -3.75 -13.50
CA THR A 147 21.70 -2.57 -14.36
C THR A 147 21.34 -1.32 -13.55
N LEU A 148 22.22 -0.32 -13.58
CA LEU A 148 22.01 1.00 -13.00
C LEU A 148 21.59 1.97 -14.10
N ARG A 149 20.35 2.44 -14.07
CA ARG A 149 19.85 3.45 -15.03
C ARG A 149 20.07 4.86 -14.51
N VAL A 150 20.73 5.71 -15.31
CA VAL A 150 21.06 7.09 -14.96
C VAL A 150 20.55 8.02 -16.05
N GLY A 151 19.70 8.98 -15.72
CA GLY A 151 19.30 10.08 -16.62
C GLY A 151 18.55 9.74 -17.93
N GLN A 152 18.49 8.49 -18.40
CA GLN A 152 17.86 8.07 -19.68
C GLN A 152 16.67 7.12 -19.52
N GLY A 153 16.00 7.13 -18.37
CA GLY A 153 14.63 6.65 -18.31
C GLY A 153 13.69 7.76 -18.77
N TRP A 154 12.62 7.44 -19.48
CA TRP A 154 11.43 8.28 -19.57
C TRP A 154 10.95 8.60 -18.14
N VAL A 155 11.50 9.65 -17.56
CA VAL A 155 11.25 10.07 -16.20
C VAL A 155 10.90 11.52 -16.31
N TRP A 156 9.60 11.78 -16.32
CA TRP A 156 8.86 12.27 -15.15
C TRP A 156 9.72 12.82 -14.00
N SER A 157 10.82 13.54 -14.25
CA SER A 157 11.52 14.37 -13.28
C SER A 157 10.83 15.73 -13.22
N SER A 158 9.50 15.71 -13.13
CA SER A 158 8.84 16.76 -12.37
C SER A 158 9.42 16.63 -10.96
N ARG A 159 10.12 17.67 -10.49
CA ARG A 159 10.60 17.83 -9.12
C ARG A 159 9.51 17.33 -8.16
N LEU A 160 9.57 16.06 -7.80
CA LEU A 160 8.69 15.46 -6.80
C LEU A 160 9.30 15.82 -5.46
N GLY A 161 9.24 17.12 -5.14
CA GLY A 161 9.37 17.57 -3.76
C GLY A 161 8.27 16.86 -2.99
N TYR A 162 8.66 15.90 -2.16
CA TYR A 162 7.72 15.12 -1.41
C TYR A 162 6.93 16.05 -0.48
N PRO A 163 5.58 15.92 -0.40
CA PRO A 163 4.73 14.94 -1.09
C PRO A 163 4.38 15.32 -2.55
N PRO A 164 4.12 14.33 -3.44
CA PRO A 164 3.75 14.56 -4.85
C PRO A 164 2.58 15.54 -4.93
N ARG A 165 2.75 16.71 -5.55
CA ARG A 165 1.64 17.67 -5.69
C ARG A 165 0.64 17.27 -6.79
N GLN A 166 1.09 16.52 -7.79
CA GLN A 166 0.31 16.18 -8.99
C GLN A 166 0.58 14.72 -9.39
N LEU A 167 -0.49 13.94 -9.56
CA LEU A 167 -0.50 12.77 -10.43
C LEU A 167 -0.63 13.25 -11.87
N TRP A 168 -0.17 12.47 -12.82
CA TRP A 168 -0.39 12.81 -14.21
C TRP A 168 -0.89 11.58 -14.97
N LEU A 169 -1.81 11.84 -15.88
CA LEU A 169 -2.50 10.89 -16.72
C LEU A 169 -2.23 11.28 -18.18
N GLY A 170 -1.15 10.76 -18.77
CA GLY A 170 -0.68 11.20 -20.09
C GLY A 170 -0.27 12.68 -20.07
N ASP A 171 -0.85 13.48 -20.98
CA ASP A 171 -0.59 14.94 -21.09
C ASP A 171 -1.30 15.78 -20.02
N ARG A 172 -2.16 15.19 -19.18
CA ARG A 172 -2.93 15.93 -18.18
C ARG A 172 -2.38 15.73 -16.78
N SER A 173 -2.18 16.84 -16.06
CA SER A 173 -1.84 16.84 -14.64
C SER A 173 -3.11 16.91 -13.78
N LEU A 174 -3.21 16.01 -12.81
CA LEU A 174 -4.31 15.90 -11.87
C LEU A 174 -3.75 15.93 -10.45
N PRO A 175 -4.21 16.82 -9.56
CA PRO A 175 -3.78 16.76 -8.17
C PRO A 175 -4.07 15.37 -7.61
N TRP A 176 -3.12 14.76 -6.92
CA TRP A 176 -3.26 13.37 -6.47
C TRP A 176 -4.48 13.16 -5.56
N TRP A 177 -4.81 14.17 -4.77
CA TRP A 177 -6.01 14.19 -3.92
C TRP A 177 -7.30 14.22 -4.73
N LEU A 178 -7.29 14.82 -5.93
CA LEU A 178 -8.45 14.88 -6.82
C LEU A 178 -8.70 13.52 -7.46
N ALA A 179 -7.63 12.78 -7.79
CA ALA A 179 -7.75 11.38 -8.19
C ALA A 179 -8.34 10.52 -7.06
N LEU A 180 -7.91 10.72 -5.81
CA LEU A 180 -8.52 10.04 -4.65
C LEU A 180 -10.01 10.37 -4.47
N LEU A 181 -10.41 11.63 -4.66
CA LEU A 181 -11.81 12.05 -4.54
C LEU A 181 -12.69 11.49 -5.66
N VAL A 182 -12.22 11.57 -6.91
CA VAL A 182 -12.94 11.00 -8.06
C VAL A 182 -13.08 9.48 -7.89
N TRP A 183 -12.01 8.83 -7.43
CA TRP A 183 -12.03 7.40 -7.18
C TRP A 183 -12.96 7.03 -6.01
N ALA A 184 -12.90 7.76 -4.89
CA ALA A 184 -13.82 7.55 -3.76
C ALA A 184 -15.29 7.76 -4.18
N GLY A 185 -15.56 8.74 -5.05
CA GLY A 185 -16.88 8.98 -5.65
C GLY A 185 -17.33 7.84 -6.56
N LEU A 186 -16.47 7.41 -7.50
CA LEU A 186 -16.79 6.30 -8.41
C LEU A 186 -16.97 4.97 -7.67
N PHE A 187 -16.17 4.74 -6.64
CA PHE A 187 -16.24 3.54 -5.82
C PHE A 187 -17.50 3.50 -4.95
N THR A 188 -17.85 4.62 -4.31
CA THR A 188 -19.12 4.74 -3.58
C THR A 188 -20.32 4.58 -4.52
N LEU A 189 -20.24 5.14 -5.73
CA LEU A 189 -21.28 5.00 -6.75
C LEU A 189 -21.40 3.54 -7.26
N ALA A 190 -20.29 2.88 -7.58
CA ALA A 190 -20.27 1.50 -8.05
C ALA A 190 -20.83 0.52 -7.00
N LEU A 191 -20.50 0.74 -5.72
CA LEU A 191 -21.05 -0.03 -4.60
C LEU A 191 -22.52 0.32 -4.31
N SER A 192 -22.98 1.52 -4.68
CA SER A 192 -24.39 1.92 -4.54
C SER A 192 -25.29 1.33 -5.62
N LEU A 193 -24.76 1.14 -6.84
CA LEU A 193 -25.46 0.65 -8.02
C LEU A 193 -25.43 -0.87 -8.16
N ALA A 194 -24.44 -1.54 -7.56
CA ALA A 194 -24.40 -2.98 -7.59
C ALA A 194 -25.57 -3.55 -6.75
N PRO A 195 -26.43 -4.40 -7.33
CA PRO A 195 -27.58 -4.99 -6.65
C PRO A 195 -27.10 -6.09 -5.69
N PHE A 196 -26.40 -5.70 -4.63
CA PHE A 196 -25.95 -6.64 -3.62
C PHE A 196 -27.05 -6.85 -2.59
N GLY A 197 -27.97 -7.76 -2.96
CA GLY A 197 -28.74 -8.61 -2.05
C GLY A 197 -29.62 -7.92 -1.02
N ARG A 198 -30.85 -7.57 -1.42
CA ARG A 198 -32.01 -7.84 -0.56
C ARG A 198 -32.40 -9.28 -0.84
N GLY A 199 -31.97 -10.21 0.02
CA GLY A 199 -32.27 -11.63 -0.05
C GLY A 199 -31.97 -12.25 1.29
#